data_AF-A0AAN8XU91-F1
#
_entry.id   AF-A0AAN8XU91-F1
#
_cell.length_a   1.000
_cell.length_b   1.000
_cell.length_c   1.000
_cell.angle_alpha   90.00
_cell.angle_beta   90.00
_cell.angle_gamma   90.00
#
_symmetry.space_group_name_H-M   'P 1'
#
loop_
_entity.id
_entity.type
_entity.pdbx_description
1 polymer ?
#
loop_
_entity_poly.entity_id
_entity_poly.type
_entity_poly.pdbx_seq_one_letter_code
_entity_poly.pdbx_strand_id
1 'polypeptide(L)'
;MLQGTQSANPHNDYCQHFVDTGQRPQNFIRDVGLADRFEEYPKLRELIKLKDDLIASTATPPMYLQTDLHTFDLRDLPTKFDVILVEPPLEEYQHAGVNNVQFWDWQQIMDLDIAQVAAVRSFIFLWCGSSEGLDLGRQCLRKWGFRRCEDICWIRTNINNPGHLKNLEQKAVFQRTKEHCLMGIKGTVRRSTDGDFIHANVDIDLIISEEAEYGSLEKPVEIFHIIEHFCLGRRRLHLFGRDSTIRPGWLTIGPGLTSSNFDPDVYAGYFSNGQITTGCTERIEALRPKSPPPKVKGGPGGRGRGGGITSRGGNFTRGRGRAR
;
A
#
# COMPACT_ATOMS: atom_id res chain seq x y z
N MET A 1 -9.24 -41.32 13.37
CA MET A 1 -7.82 -40.87 13.31
C MET A 1 -7.31 -41.15 11.91
N LEU A 2 -7.17 -40.12 11.08
CA LEU A 2 -6.51 -40.23 9.78
C LEU A 2 -5.02 -39.98 10.00
N GLN A 3 -4.23 -41.03 9.83
CA GLN A 3 -2.77 -40.97 9.93
C GLN A 3 -2.26 -40.32 8.64
N GLY A 4 -1.83 -39.06 8.74
CA GLY A 4 -1.20 -38.35 7.63
C GLY A 4 0.09 -39.03 7.20
N THR A 5 0.35 -39.03 5.89
CA THR A 5 1.57 -39.56 5.28
C THR A 5 2.80 -38.83 5.82
N GLN A 6 3.62 -39.52 6.62
CA GLN A 6 4.95 -39.04 7.01
C GLN A 6 5.90 -39.17 5.81
N SER A 7 6.18 -38.07 5.11
CA SER A 7 7.26 -38.02 4.13
C SER A 7 8.61 -37.88 4.85
N ALA A 8 9.53 -38.79 4.59
CA ALA A 8 10.84 -38.93 5.26
C ALA A 8 11.91 -37.90 4.84
N ASN A 9 11.53 -36.74 4.31
CA ASN A 9 12.46 -35.63 4.06
C ASN A 9 12.30 -34.60 5.19
N PRO A 10 13.38 -33.97 5.68
CA PRO A 10 13.27 -32.78 6.52
C PRO A 10 12.69 -31.66 5.66
N HIS A 11 11.37 -31.59 5.60
CA HIS A 11 10.66 -30.51 4.93
C HIS A 11 10.76 -29.29 5.85
N ASN A 12 11.40 -28.21 5.39
CA ASN A 12 11.29 -26.89 5.98
C ASN A 12 9.87 -26.35 5.71
N ASP A 13 8.85 -27.03 6.23
CA ASP A 13 7.45 -26.67 6.14
C ASP A 13 7.11 -25.78 7.34
N TYR A 14 7.09 -24.47 7.11
CA TYR A 14 6.77 -23.50 8.14
C TYR A 14 5.30 -23.55 8.58
N CYS A 15 4.40 -24.10 7.76
CA CYS A 15 3.01 -24.33 8.18
C CYS A 15 2.97 -25.43 9.23
N GLN A 16 3.65 -26.56 8.99
CA GLN A 16 3.79 -27.63 9.98
C GLN A 16 4.56 -27.13 11.22
N HIS A 17 5.63 -26.36 11.03
CA HIS A 17 6.38 -25.76 12.13
C HIS A 17 5.51 -24.85 13.00
N PHE A 18 4.61 -24.06 12.39
CA PHE A 18 3.64 -23.26 13.14
C PHE A 18 2.69 -24.14 13.95
N VAL A 19 2.17 -25.24 13.38
CA VAL A 19 1.32 -26.21 14.09
C VAL A 19 2.06 -26.81 15.29
N ASP A 20 3.34 -27.11 15.14
CA ASP A 20 4.15 -27.80 16.16
C ASP A 20 4.64 -26.85 17.27
N THR A 21 4.92 -25.58 16.95
CA THR A 21 5.64 -24.65 17.85
C THR A 21 4.90 -23.36 18.18
N GLY A 22 3.84 -23.02 17.44
CA GLY A 22 3.17 -21.73 17.53
C GLY A 22 3.96 -20.55 16.93
N GLN A 23 5.15 -20.77 16.36
CA GLN A 23 5.91 -19.73 15.66
C GLN A 23 5.34 -19.53 14.26
N ARG A 24 4.87 -18.31 13.97
CA ARG A 24 4.25 -18.02 12.67
C ARG A 24 5.28 -18.15 11.54
N PRO A 25 4.88 -18.59 10.32
CA PRO A 25 5.81 -18.73 9.20
C PRO A 25 6.59 -17.46 8.87
N GLN A 26 5.95 -16.30 8.99
CA GLN A 26 6.57 -15.00 8.75
C GLN A 26 7.72 -14.66 9.72
N ASN A 27 7.84 -15.34 10.87
CA ASN A 27 8.96 -15.12 11.80
C ASN A 27 10.32 -15.48 11.16
N PHE A 28 10.30 -16.29 10.09
CA PHE A 28 11.50 -16.76 9.41
C PHE A 28 11.86 -15.92 8.17
N ILE A 29 11.09 -14.87 7.86
CA ILE A 29 11.44 -13.90 6.81
C ILE A 29 12.53 -12.98 7.37
N ARG A 30 13.64 -12.87 6.64
CA ARG A 30 14.80 -12.06 7.05
C ARG A 30 14.76 -10.68 6.40
N ASP A 31 15.52 -9.75 6.97
CA ASP A 31 15.80 -8.42 6.41
C ASP A 31 14.54 -7.59 6.14
N VAL A 32 13.56 -7.71 7.04
CA VAL A 32 12.26 -7.01 6.93
C VAL A 32 12.27 -5.60 7.52
N GLY A 33 13.27 -5.26 8.34
CA GLY A 33 13.37 -3.95 9.00
C GLY A 33 13.56 -2.80 8.00
N LEU A 34 13.02 -1.63 8.30
CA LEU A 34 13.19 -0.42 7.46
C LEU A 34 14.66 -0.01 7.30
N ALA A 35 15.47 -0.16 8.34
CA ALA A 35 16.88 0.23 8.33
C ALA A 35 17.77 -0.79 7.60
N ASP A 36 17.47 -2.08 7.76
CA ASP A 36 18.41 -3.15 7.43
C ASP A 36 18.16 -3.74 6.03
N ARG A 37 16.93 -3.63 5.49
CA ARG A 37 16.52 -4.27 4.22
C ARG A 37 17.35 -3.88 2.99
N PHE A 38 18.06 -2.75 3.03
CA PHE A 38 18.90 -2.26 1.94
C PHE A 38 20.38 -2.12 2.34
N GLU A 39 20.80 -2.67 3.47
CA GLU A 39 22.17 -2.54 3.96
C GLU A 39 23.21 -3.05 2.93
N GLU A 40 22.91 -4.18 2.29
CA GLU A 40 23.76 -4.78 1.25
C GLU A 40 23.58 -4.17 -0.15
N TYR A 41 22.65 -3.21 -0.31
CA TYR A 41 22.28 -2.64 -1.62
C TYR A 41 22.42 -1.10 -1.64
N PRO A 42 23.66 -0.56 -1.77
CA PRO A 42 23.92 0.88 -1.63
C PRO A 42 23.09 1.78 -2.53
N LYS A 43 22.82 1.37 -3.78
CA LYS A 43 22.01 2.16 -4.73
C LYS A 43 20.52 2.22 -4.34
N LEU A 44 19.98 1.13 -3.78
CA LEU A 44 18.59 1.11 -3.30
C LEU A 44 18.48 1.97 -2.03
N ARG A 45 19.43 1.82 -1.10
CA ARG A 45 19.53 2.67 0.08
C ARG A 45 19.66 4.16 -0.26
N GLU A 46 20.48 4.49 -1.26
CA GLU A 46 20.61 5.87 -1.75
C GLU A 46 19.30 6.40 -2.33
N LEU A 47 18.59 5.61 -3.15
CA LEU A 47 17.29 6.02 -3.71
C LEU A 47 16.28 6.35 -2.61
N ILE A 48 16.13 5.46 -1.61
CA ILE A 48 15.20 5.67 -0.50
C ILE A 48 15.57 6.93 0.28
N LYS A 49 16.84 7.05 0.68
CA LYS A 49 17.33 8.23 1.41
C LYS A 49 17.04 9.54 0.65
N LEU A 50 17.36 9.60 -0.64
CA LEU A 50 17.14 10.80 -1.44
C LEU A 50 15.65 11.15 -1.56
N LYS A 51 14.77 10.14 -1.63
CA LYS A 51 13.32 10.36 -1.63
C LYS A 51 12.84 10.86 -0.28
N ASP A 52 13.28 10.26 0.83
CA ASP A 52 12.95 10.71 2.18
C ASP A 52 13.40 12.17 2.41
N ASP A 53 14.61 12.52 2.01
CA ASP A 53 15.15 13.90 2.11
C ASP A 53 14.30 14.89 1.28
N LEU A 54 13.87 14.49 0.08
CA LEU A 54 12.99 15.30 -0.77
C LEU A 54 11.58 15.46 -0.17
N ILE A 55 11.03 14.40 0.40
CA ILE A 55 9.73 14.43 1.08
C ILE A 55 9.80 15.36 2.29
N ALA A 56 10.82 15.22 3.13
CA ALA A 56 11.02 16.04 4.32
C ALA A 56 11.18 17.53 3.98
N SER A 57 12.00 17.86 2.97
CA SER A 57 12.23 19.25 2.55
C SER A 57 11.02 19.93 1.89
N THR A 58 10.06 19.16 1.39
CA THR A 58 8.84 19.67 0.73
C THR A 58 7.56 19.46 1.56
N ALA A 59 7.68 18.86 2.75
CA ALA A 59 6.57 18.63 3.66
C ALA A 59 6.00 19.95 4.20
N THR A 60 4.67 20.04 4.26
CA THR A 60 4.02 21.07 5.07
C THR A 60 4.26 20.78 6.55
N PRO A 61 4.20 21.79 7.44
CA PRO A 61 4.09 21.53 8.86
C PRO A 61 2.90 20.60 9.16
N PRO A 62 2.98 19.75 10.20
CA PRO A 62 1.87 18.88 10.58
C PRO A 62 0.65 19.72 10.93
N MET A 63 -0.48 19.41 10.30
CA MET A 63 -1.78 20.00 10.62
C MET A 63 -2.76 18.92 11.04
N TYR A 64 -3.63 19.25 11.97
CA TYR A 64 -4.58 18.30 12.52
C TYR A 64 -5.85 18.97 13.05
N LEU A 65 -6.95 18.23 12.94
CA LEU A 65 -8.29 18.67 13.33
C LEU A 65 -8.98 17.56 14.15
N GLN A 66 -9.15 17.81 15.44
CA GLN A 66 -10.04 17.03 16.29
C GLN A 66 -11.49 17.32 15.89
N THR A 67 -12.20 16.28 15.46
CA THR A 67 -13.63 16.38 15.11
C THR A 67 -14.28 14.99 15.10
N ASP A 68 -15.60 14.95 15.28
CA ASP A 68 -16.40 13.74 15.09
C ASP A 68 -16.74 13.56 13.60
N LEU A 69 -16.22 12.49 13.00
CA LEU A 69 -16.43 12.18 11.58
C LEU A 69 -17.86 11.73 11.25
N HIS A 70 -18.71 11.43 12.24
CA HIS A 70 -20.14 11.18 11.98
C HIS A 70 -20.91 12.45 11.60
N THR A 71 -20.47 13.60 12.10
CA THR A 71 -21.18 14.88 11.94
C THR A 71 -20.39 15.88 11.09
N PHE A 72 -19.09 15.69 10.96
CA PHE A 72 -18.22 16.56 10.17
C PHE A 72 -18.47 16.39 8.66
N ASP A 73 -18.73 17.50 7.98
CA ASP A 73 -18.86 17.52 6.54
C ASP A 73 -17.47 17.64 5.88
N LEU A 74 -17.00 16.55 5.27
CA LEU A 74 -15.73 16.54 4.55
C LEU A 74 -15.65 17.59 3.43
N ARG A 75 -16.79 18.06 2.90
CA ARG A 75 -16.85 19.11 1.86
C ARG A 75 -16.36 20.47 2.36
N ASP A 76 -16.31 20.68 3.67
CA ASP A 76 -15.79 21.91 4.29
C ASP A 76 -14.26 22.02 4.16
N LEU A 77 -13.57 20.95 3.75
CA LEU A 77 -12.14 21.02 3.46
C LEU A 77 -11.88 21.84 2.17
N PRO A 78 -11.00 22.86 2.23
CA PRO A 78 -10.82 23.84 1.15
C PRO A 78 -10.07 23.30 -0.07
N THR A 79 -9.46 22.13 0.07
CA THR A 79 -8.58 21.54 -0.95
C THR A 79 -8.98 20.12 -1.28
N LYS A 80 -8.67 19.69 -2.49
CA LYS A 80 -8.75 18.28 -2.88
C LYS A 80 -7.41 17.59 -2.60
N PHE A 81 -7.46 16.32 -2.22
CA PHE A 81 -6.28 15.57 -1.80
C PHE A 81 -5.77 14.63 -2.89
N ASP A 82 -4.45 14.59 -3.04
CA ASP A 82 -3.75 13.70 -3.95
C ASP A 82 -3.71 12.27 -3.39
N VAL A 83 -3.67 12.16 -2.06
CA VAL A 83 -3.70 10.91 -1.31
C VAL A 83 -4.61 11.02 -0.10
N ILE A 84 -5.41 9.97 0.14
CA ILE A 84 -6.23 9.82 1.33
C ILE A 84 -5.91 8.48 2.00
N LEU A 85 -5.45 8.50 3.25
CA LEU A 85 -5.35 7.34 4.12
C LEU A 85 -6.58 7.30 5.03
N VAL A 86 -7.27 6.17 5.08
CA VAL A 86 -8.49 5.98 5.88
C VAL A 86 -8.28 4.79 6.81
N GLU A 87 -8.24 5.07 8.12
CA GLU A 87 -7.98 4.08 9.17
C GLU A 87 -9.15 3.98 10.16
N PRO A 88 -10.35 3.55 9.71
CA PRO A 88 -11.53 3.55 10.57
C PRO A 88 -11.35 2.53 11.72
N PRO A 89 -11.83 2.83 12.93
CA PRO A 89 -11.81 1.88 14.04
C PRO A 89 -12.85 0.78 13.79
N LEU A 90 -12.47 -0.27 13.05
CA LEU A 90 -13.37 -1.38 12.70
C LEU A 90 -13.81 -2.16 13.95
N GLU A 91 -15.05 -2.64 13.96
CA GLU A 91 -15.58 -3.50 15.03
C GLU A 91 -14.72 -4.75 15.28
N GLU A 92 -14.11 -5.32 14.23
CA GLU A 92 -13.21 -6.48 14.39
C GLU A 92 -12.02 -6.17 15.31
N TYR A 93 -11.57 -4.93 15.39
CA TYR A 93 -10.44 -4.54 16.25
C TYR A 93 -10.76 -4.52 17.74
N GLN A 94 -12.03 -4.71 18.13
CA GLN A 94 -12.41 -4.83 19.55
C GLN A 94 -11.64 -5.95 20.26
N HIS A 95 -11.20 -7.00 19.54
CA HIS A 95 -10.37 -8.07 20.10
C HIS A 95 -9.02 -7.57 20.62
N ALA A 96 -8.54 -6.38 20.21
CA ALA A 96 -7.30 -5.80 20.66
C ALA A 96 -7.38 -5.29 22.11
N GLY A 97 -8.58 -5.28 22.71
CA GLY A 97 -8.75 -4.93 24.12
C GLY A 97 -8.74 -3.45 24.41
N VAL A 98 -8.94 -2.64 23.38
CA VAL A 98 -9.02 -1.18 23.50
C VAL A 98 -10.34 -0.78 24.15
N ASN A 99 -10.28 0.21 25.04
CA ASN A 99 -11.45 0.78 25.70
C ASN A 99 -11.65 2.22 25.20
N ASN A 100 -12.88 2.74 25.33
CA ASN A 100 -13.23 4.12 24.97
C ASN A 100 -13.01 4.47 23.48
N VAL A 101 -13.05 3.47 22.59
CA VAL A 101 -13.06 3.67 21.14
C VAL A 101 -14.47 3.45 20.64
N GLN A 102 -15.02 4.43 19.93
CA GLN A 102 -16.25 4.23 19.18
C GLN A 102 -15.90 3.52 17.86
N PHE A 103 -16.34 2.27 17.75
CA PHE A 103 -16.14 1.49 16.54
C PHE A 103 -17.11 1.92 15.44
N TRP A 104 -16.68 1.70 14.19
CA TRP A 104 -17.41 2.05 12.98
C TRP A 104 -17.78 0.80 12.20
N ASP A 105 -19.05 0.71 11.80
CA ASP A 105 -19.50 -0.30 10.87
C ASP A 105 -19.19 0.11 9.41
N TRP A 106 -19.26 -0.85 8.50
CA TRP A 106 -18.95 -0.62 7.09
C TRP A 106 -19.94 0.29 6.37
N GLN A 107 -21.18 0.42 6.84
CA GLN A 107 -22.17 1.32 6.26
C GLN A 107 -21.80 2.78 6.59
N GLN A 108 -21.49 3.06 7.86
CA GLN A 108 -21.00 4.36 8.32
C GLN A 108 -19.72 4.77 7.59
N ILE A 109 -18.76 3.84 7.45
CA ILE A 109 -17.54 4.08 6.68
C ILE A 109 -17.91 4.42 5.23
N MET A 110 -18.75 3.60 4.60
CA MET A 110 -19.16 3.80 3.21
C MET A 110 -19.88 5.14 2.99
N ASP A 111 -20.56 5.69 3.99
CA ASP A 111 -21.28 6.96 3.93
C ASP A 111 -20.40 8.21 4.04
N LEU A 112 -19.10 8.06 4.32
CA LEU A 112 -18.14 9.16 4.21
C LEU A 112 -18.07 9.73 2.78
N ASP A 113 -18.10 11.06 2.67
CA ASP A 113 -18.05 11.82 1.40
C ASP A 113 -16.63 11.89 0.78
N ILE A 114 -15.86 10.80 0.83
CA ILE A 114 -14.48 10.73 0.32
C ILE A 114 -14.37 11.15 -1.15
N ALA A 115 -15.40 10.84 -1.95
CA ALA A 115 -15.44 11.23 -3.36
C ALA A 115 -15.33 12.74 -3.57
N GLN A 116 -15.89 13.52 -2.64
CA GLN A 116 -15.94 14.98 -2.72
C GLN A 116 -14.59 15.61 -2.41
N VAL A 117 -13.76 15.00 -1.57
CA VAL A 117 -12.45 15.56 -1.19
C VAL A 117 -11.28 15.02 -2.00
N ALA A 118 -11.46 13.94 -2.74
CA ALA A 118 -10.44 13.38 -3.61
C ALA A 118 -10.15 14.27 -4.84
N ALA A 119 -8.88 14.47 -5.19
CA ALA A 119 -8.51 15.11 -6.44
C ALA A 119 -8.87 14.23 -7.66
N VAL A 120 -8.96 14.84 -8.84
CA VAL A 120 -9.33 14.16 -10.10
C VAL A 120 -8.40 12.98 -10.41
N ARG A 121 -7.10 13.15 -10.13
CA ARG A 121 -6.06 12.12 -10.20
C ARG A 121 -5.53 11.95 -8.78
N SER A 122 -5.88 10.85 -8.12
CA SER A 122 -5.58 10.64 -6.71
C SER A 122 -5.59 9.17 -6.33
N PHE A 123 -5.11 8.88 -5.13
CA PHE A 123 -5.06 7.56 -4.55
C PHE A 123 -5.71 7.53 -3.17
N ILE A 124 -6.24 6.36 -2.81
CA ILE A 124 -6.77 6.08 -1.49
C ILE A 124 -6.13 4.81 -0.94
N PHE A 125 -5.87 4.79 0.36
CA PHE A 125 -5.35 3.67 1.12
C PHE A 125 -6.33 3.42 2.25
N LEU A 126 -7.03 2.29 2.23
CA LEU A 126 -8.09 1.95 3.17
C LEU A 126 -7.69 0.73 3.97
N TRP A 127 -7.52 0.88 5.28
CA TRP A 127 -7.36 -0.26 6.17
C TRP A 127 -8.68 -1.01 6.31
N CYS A 128 -8.66 -2.28 5.94
CA CYS A 128 -9.83 -3.15 5.81
C CYS A 128 -9.85 -4.30 6.82
N GLY A 129 -8.90 -4.33 7.76
CA GLY A 129 -8.75 -5.44 8.68
C GLY A 129 -8.44 -6.75 7.96
N SER A 130 -9.06 -7.84 8.39
CA SER A 130 -8.73 -9.19 7.94
C SER A 130 -9.96 -10.07 7.61
N SER A 131 -11.16 -9.54 7.82
CA SER A 131 -12.44 -10.25 7.66
C SER A 131 -13.22 -9.79 6.43
N GLU A 132 -14.52 -9.56 6.60
CA GLU A 132 -15.46 -9.03 5.59
C GLU A 132 -15.05 -7.67 5.03
N GLY A 133 -14.18 -6.93 5.72
CA GLY A 133 -13.67 -5.65 5.25
C GLY A 133 -12.93 -5.71 3.92
N LEU A 134 -12.42 -6.87 3.52
CA LEU A 134 -11.91 -7.08 2.18
C LEU A 134 -13.01 -6.84 1.12
N ASP A 135 -14.19 -7.41 1.30
CA ASP A 135 -15.28 -7.30 0.33
C ASP A 135 -16.00 -5.95 0.43
N LEU A 136 -16.24 -5.49 1.65
CA LEU A 136 -16.93 -4.23 1.93
C LEU A 136 -16.04 -3.02 1.61
N GLY A 137 -14.75 -3.07 1.90
CA GLY A 137 -13.79 -2.04 1.48
C GLY A 137 -13.71 -1.90 -0.05
N ARG A 138 -13.81 -3.00 -0.80
CA ARG A 138 -13.92 -2.95 -2.28
C ARG A 138 -15.22 -2.26 -2.73
N GLN A 139 -16.31 -2.37 -1.97
CA GLN A 139 -17.56 -1.63 -2.23
C GLN A 139 -17.40 -0.14 -1.93
N CYS A 140 -16.76 0.23 -0.82
CA CYS A 140 -16.43 1.62 -0.49
C CYS A 140 -15.62 2.27 -1.60
N LEU A 141 -14.54 1.61 -2.08
CA LEU A 141 -13.73 2.11 -3.20
C LEU A 141 -14.58 2.39 -4.44
N ARG A 142 -15.49 1.49 -4.81
CA ARG A 142 -16.41 1.69 -5.95
C ARG A 142 -17.33 2.89 -5.73
N LYS A 143 -17.98 3.00 -4.56
CA LYS A 143 -18.87 4.13 -4.23
C LYS A 143 -18.13 5.46 -4.31
N TRP A 144 -16.90 5.50 -3.80
CA TRP A 144 -16.08 6.72 -3.81
C TRP A 144 -15.43 7.04 -5.17
N GLY A 145 -15.62 6.20 -6.18
CA GLY A 145 -15.11 6.39 -7.54
C GLY A 145 -13.64 5.98 -7.74
N PHE A 146 -13.13 5.07 -6.91
CA PHE A 146 -11.80 4.49 -7.04
C PHE A 146 -11.87 3.07 -7.60
N ARG A 147 -10.87 2.69 -8.40
CA ARG A 147 -10.64 1.30 -8.83
C ARG A 147 -9.57 0.71 -7.93
N ARG A 148 -9.81 -0.45 -7.31
CA ARG A 148 -8.77 -1.15 -6.55
C ARG A 148 -7.61 -1.49 -7.48
N CYS A 149 -6.39 -1.10 -7.12
CA CYS A 149 -5.19 -1.34 -7.91
C CYS A 149 -4.16 -2.23 -7.21
N GLU A 150 -3.98 -2.12 -5.89
CA GLU A 150 -3.07 -2.96 -5.10
C GLU A 150 -3.73 -3.40 -3.77
N ASP A 151 -3.11 -4.34 -3.07
CA ASP A 151 -3.54 -4.86 -1.76
C ASP A 151 -2.30 -5.03 -0.87
N ILE A 152 -2.03 -4.03 -0.02
CA ILE A 152 -0.85 -4.03 0.85
C ILE A 152 -1.17 -4.86 2.09
N CYS A 153 -0.43 -5.95 2.30
CA CYS A 153 -0.64 -6.82 3.46
C CYS A 153 0.33 -6.45 4.59
N TRP A 154 -0.23 -6.10 5.74
CA TRP A 154 0.53 -6.04 6.98
C TRP A 154 0.52 -7.40 7.65
N ILE A 155 1.65 -8.11 7.57
CA ILE A 155 1.84 -9.43 8.15
C ILE A 155 2.50 -9.28 9.52
N ARG A 156 1.87 -9.87 10.54
CA ARG A 156 2.30 -9.74 11.93
C ARG A 156 3.11 -10.96 12.36
N THR A 157 4.36 -10.77 12.77
CA THR A 157 5.16 -11.83 13.39
C THR A 157 4.74 -12.03 14.85
N ASN A 158 5.16 -13.14 15.45
CA ASN A 158 5.01 -13.39 16.89
C ASN A 158 6.31 -13.92 17.50
N ILE A 159 7.44 -13.32 17.10
CA ILE A 159 8.78 -13.71 17.55
C ILE A 159 8.89 -13.62 19.07
N ASN A 160 8.30 -12.58 19.67
CA ASN A 160 8.39 -12.31 21.10
C ASN A 160 7.42 -13.16 21.93
N ASN A 161 6.32 -13.61 21.33
CA ASN A 161 5.31 -14.42 22.01
C ASN A 161 4.74 -15.51 21.09
N PRO A 162 5.50 -16.60 20.84
CA PRO A 162 5.03 -17.74 20.05
C PRO A 162 3.78 -18.36 20.68
N GLY A 163 2.82 -18.75 19.84
CA GLY A 163 1.60 -19.38 20.32
C GLY A 163 0.47 -19.39 19.30
N HIS A 164 -0.54 -20.19 19.61
CA HIS A 164 -1.77 -20.27 18.85
C HIS A 164 -2.84 -19.36 19.46
N LEU A 165 -3.65 -18.72 18.61
CA LEU A 165 -4.84 -18.04 19.07
C LEU A 165 -5.87 -19.09 19.51
N LYS A 166 -6.26 -19.03 20.78
CA LYS A 166 -7.20 -20.00 21.39
C LYS A 166 -8.62 -19.88 20.83
N ASN A 167 -9.02 -18.67 20.45
CA ASN A 167 -10.34 -18.37 19.91
C ASN A 167 -10.17 -17.78 18.51
N LEU A 168 -10.69 -18.49 17.51
CA LEU A 168 -10.84 -17.97 16.16
C LEU A 168 -12.16 -17.23 16.04
N GLU A 169 -12.22 -16.24 15.17
CA GLU A 169 -13.49 -15.63 14.78
C GLU A 169 -14.44 -16.69 14.22
N GLN A 170 -15.74 -16.55 14.49
CA GLN A 170 -16.76 -17.58 14.22
C GLN A 170 -16.79 -18.09 12.77
N LYS A 171 -16.42 -17.24 11.79
CA LYS A 171 -16.39 -17.57 10.35
C LYS A 171 -14.98 -17.88 9.83
N ALA A 172 -13.96 -17.81 10.66
CA ALA A 172 -12.57 -18.03 10.25
C ALA A 172 -12.24 -19.52 10.23
N VAL A 173 -11.69 -20.00 9.11
CA VAL A 173 -11.14 -21.36 8.98
C VAL A 173 -9.70 -21.43 9.48
N PHE A 174 -8.93 -20.35 9.30
CA PHE A 174 -7.53 -20.24 9.69
C PHE A 174 -7.33 -19.10 10.68
N GLN A 175 -6.26 -19.21 11.49
CA GLN A 175 -5.78 -18.10 12.29
C GLN A 175 -5.35 -16.94 11.40
N ARG A 176 -6.01 -15.79 11.54
CA ARG A 176 -5.66 -14.58 10.79
C ARG A 176 -4.49 -13.88 11.48
N THR A 177 -3.41 -13.68 10.73
CA THR A 177 -2.15 -13.10 11.24
C THR A 177 -1.69 -11.91 10.41
N LYS A 178 -2.61 -11.31 9.65
CA LYS A 178 -2.36 -10.14 8.80
C LYS A 178 -3.58 -9.26 8.68
N GLU A 179 -3.37 -8.00 8.35
CA GLU A 179 -4.39 -7.04 7.95
C GLU A 179 -4.12 -6.56 6.51
N HIS A 180 -5.14 -5.99 5.88
CA HIS A 180 -5.09 -5.52 4.50
C HIS A 180 -5.32 -4.01 4.42
N CYS A 181 -4.48 -3.33 3.67
CA CYS A 181 -4.67 -1.95 3.25
C CYS A 181 -4.93 -1.93 1.74
N LEU A 182 -6.20 -1.78 1.35
CA LEU A 182 -6.57 -1.72 -0.06
C LEU A 182 -6.17 -0.39 -0.66
N MET A 183 -5.46 -0.44 -1.79
CA MET A 183 -5.08 0.74 -2.54
C MET A 183 -6.06 0.95 -3.71
N GLY A 184 -6.61 2.16 -3.83
CA GLY A 184 -7.49 2.57 -4.90
C GLY A 184 -6.91 3.72 -5.73
N ILE A 185 -7.18 3.71 -7.04
CA ILE A 185 -6.83 4.77 -7.98
C ILE A 185 -8.08 5.47 -8.53
N LYS A 186 -8.07 6.81 -8.54
CA LYS A 186 -9.06 7.67 -9.20
C LYS A 186 -8.40 8.43 -10.36
N GLY A 187 -9.16 8.62 -11.43
CA GLY A 187 -8.67 9.25 -12.66
C GLY A 187 -7.81 8.31 -13.52
N THR A 188 -7.00 8.90 -14.41
CA THR A 188 -6.06 8.18 -15.28
C THR A 188 -4.63 8.54 -14.87
N VAL A 189 -3.84 7.53 -14.50
CA VAL A 189 -2.41 7.65 -14.20
C VAL A 189 -1.65 6.60 -15.00
N ARG A 190 -0.57 6.98 -15.68
CA ARG A 190 0.27 6.09 -16.48
C ARG A 190 1.72 6.17 -16.02
N ARG A 191 2.27 5.04 -15.55
CA ARG A 191 3.67 4.92 -15.06
C ARG A 191 4.72 5.43 -16.06
N SER A 192 4.46 5.33 -17.36
CA SER A 192 5.40 5.74 -18.42
C SER A 192 5.45 7.23 -18.70
N THR A 193 4.37 7.97 -18.42
CA THR A 193 4.23 9.40 -18.76
C THR A 193 4.11 10.28 -17.53
N ASP A 194 3.57 9.75 -16.44
CA ASP A 194 3.17 10.54 -15.27
C ASP A 194 4.19 10.38 -14.13
N GLY A 195 5.48 10.38 -14.48
CA GLY A 195 6.60 10.31 -13.52
C GLY A 195 6.70 11.55 -12.63
N ASP A 196 6.07 12.65 -13.03
CA ASP A 196 5.87 13.87 -12.25
C ASP A 196 4.87 13.70 -11.09
N PHE A 197 4.12 12.60 -11.08
CA PHE A 197 3.07 12.33 -10.09
C PHE A 197 3.28 11.04 -9.31
N ILE A 198 3.84 10.00 -9.95
CA ILE A 198 4.09 8.72 -9.30
C ILE A 198 5.47 8.15 -9.56
N HIS A 199 6.10 7.60 -8.52
CA HIS A 199 7.24 6.71 -8.63
C HIS A 199 6.81 5.28 -8.26
N ALA A 200 6.26 4.57 -9.25
CA ALA A 200 5.84 3.19 -9.05
C ALA A 200 7.04 2.24 -8.83
N ASN A 201 6.76 1.10 -8.19
CA ASN A 201 7.71 0.00 -8.00
C ASN A 201 8.94 0.34 -7.14
N VAL A 202 8.88 1.40 -6.33
CA VAL A 202 9.90 1.72 -5.32
C VAL A 202 9.78 0.78 -4.12
N ASP A 203 8.56 0.61 -3.60
CA ASP A 203 8.23 -0.27 -2.49
C ASP A 203 7.41 -1.48 -2.95
N ILE A 204 7.38 -2.51 -2.10
CA ILE A 204 6.57 -3.72 -2.26
C ILE A 204 5.24 -3.60 -1.52
N ASP A 205 4.32 -4.54 -1.74
CA ASP A 205 2.98 -4.60 -1.15
C ASP A 205 2.93 -5.39 0.17
N LEU A 206 4.04 -5.48 0.90
CA LEU A 206 4.15 -6.17 2.18
C LEU A 206 4.78 -5.26 3.23
N ILE A 207 4.17 -5.24 4.40
CA ILE A 207 4.75 -4.70 5.63
C ILE A 207 4.84 -5.85 6.61
N ILE A 208 6.01 -6.09 7.20
CA ILE A 208 6.22 -7.16 8.18
C ILE A 208 6.74 -6.53 9.47
N SER A 209 5.99 -6.68 10.55
CA SER A 209 6.39 -6.22 11.88
C SER A 209 5.88 -7.18 12.95
N GLU A 210 6.41 -7.05 14.16
CA GLU A 210 5.87 -7.78 15.30
C GLU A 210 4.43 -7.38 15.60
N GLU A 211 3.63 -8.35 16.06
CA GLU A 211 2.29 -8.13 16.61
C GLU A 211 2.35 -7.04 17.69
N ALA A 212 1.43 -6.07 17.61
CA ALA A 212 1.37 -4.99 18.57
C ALA A 212 0.96 -5.50 19.96
N GLU A 213 1.34 -4.75 20.99
CA GLU A 213 0.93 -5.03 22.37
C GLU A 213 -0.61 -4.93 22.52
N TYR A 214 -1.15 -5.68 23.48
CA TYR A 214 -2.57 -5.62 23.82
C TYR A 214 -2.96 -4.18 24.22
N GLY A 215 -4.07 -3.69 23.69
CA GLY A 215 -4.53 -2.32 23.88
C GLY A 215 -4.10 -1.34 22.79
N SER A 216 -3.37 -1.77 21.76
CA SER A 216 -2.96 -0.92 20.63
C SER A 216 -3.81 -1.14 19.38
N LEU A 217 -4.22 -0.05 18.73
CA LEU A 217 -4.81 -0.03 17.38
C LEU A 217 -3.85 0.48 16.32
N GLU A 218 -2.63 0.84 16.71
CA GLU A 218 -1.68 1.49 15.80
C GLU A 218 -1.32 0.60 14.62
N LYS A 219 -1.33 1.21 13.43
CA LYS A 219 -0.87 0.60 12.18
C LYS A 219 0.62 0.88 11.99
N PRO A 220 1.35 0.06 11.23
CA PRO A 220 2.78 0.23 11.06
C PRO A 220 3.08 1.53 10.30
N VAL A 221 3.96 2.36 10.86
CA VAL A 221 4.38 3.66 10.28
C VAL A 221 4.89 3.55 8.84
N GLU A 222 5.38 2.37 8.44
CA GLU A 222 5.83 2.05 7.08
C GLU A 222 4.77 2.35 6.01
N ILE A 223 3.48 2.32 6.33
CA ILE A 223 2.42 2.69 5.38
C ILE A 223 2.59 4.13 4.87
N PHE A 224 3.02 5.07 5.73
CA PHE A 224 3.28 6.45 5.33
C PHE A 224 4.45 6.52 4.33
N HIS A 225 5.51 5.74 4.56
CA HIS A 225 6.67 5.69 3.67
C HIS A 225 6.27 5.17 2.28
N ILE A 226 5.56 4.04 2.21
CA ILE A 226 5.07 3.48 0.94
C ILE A 226 4.26 4.52 0.17
N ILE A 227 3.36 5.21 0.87
CA ILE A 227 2.49 6.23 0.28
C ILE A 227 3.31 7.41 -0.27
N GLU A 228 4.21 7.97 0.52
CA GLU A 228 5.00 9.15 0.18
C GLU A 228 6.04 8.86 -0.89
N HIS A 229 6.62 7.65 -0.88
CA HIS A 229 7.49 7.19 -1.95
C HIS A 229 6.74 7.03 -3.26
N PHE A 230 5.53 6.50 -3.21
CA PHE A 230 4.71 6.23 -4.39
C PHE A 230 4.15 7.50 -5.04
N CYS A 231 3.48 8.36 -4.28
CA CYS A 231 2.78 9.54 -4.80
C CYS A 231 3.52 10.85 -4.47
N LEU A 232 3.89 11.61 -5.50
CA LEU A 232 4.58 12.88 -5.37
C LEU A 232 3.63 14.04 -4.99
N GLY A 233 2.32 13.81 -4.99
CA GLY A 233 1.33 14.80 -4.56
C GLY A 233 1.51 15.17 -3.08
N ARG A 234 1.49 16.47 -2.78
CA ARG A 234 1.80 17.01 -1.44
C ARG A 234 0.56 17.16 -0.54
N ARG A 235 -0.65 17.08 -1.11
CA ARG A 235 -1.90 17.21 -0.34
C ARG A 235 -2.35 15.83 0.13
N ARG A 236 -1.94 15.48 1.36
CA ARG A 236 -2.18 14.16 1.96
C ARG A 236 -3.10 14.28 3.16
N LEU A 237 -4.17 13.49 3.17
CA LEU A 237 -5.18 13.45 4.24
C LEU A 237 -5.12 12.10 4.95
N HIS A 238 -5.05 12.12 6.27
CA HIS A 238 -5.19 10.95 7.13
C HIS A 238 -6.48 11.07 7.95
N LEU A 239 -7.49 10.28 7.62
CA LEU A 239 -8.75 10.19 8.36
C LEU A 239 -8.66 9.11 9.44
N PHE A 240 -9.28 9.40 10.59
CA PHE A 240 -9.24 8.62 11.83
C PHE A 240 -7.87 8.58 12.51
N GLY A 241 -7.00 9.53 12.17
CA GLY A 241 -5.72 9.66 12.84
C GLY A 241 -5.84 10.10 14.29
N ARG A 242 -4.78 9.84 15.04
CA ARG A 242 -4.60 10.12 16.48
C ARG A 242 -3.34 10.96 16.69
N ASP A 243 -3.13 11.46 17.90
CA ASP A 243 -1.95 12.27 18.26
C ASP A 243 -0.62 11.56 17.89
N SER A 244 -0.56 10.23 18.10
CA SER A 244 0.57 9.35 17.76
C SER A 244 0.91 9.31 16.27
N THR A 245 -0.04 9.67 15.40
CA THR A 245 0.08 9.57 13.93
C THR A 245 0.22 10.92 13.24
N ILE A 246 0.25 12.03 14.00
CA ILE A 246 0.48 13.36 13.46
C ILE A 246 1.85 13.38 12.76
N ARG A 247 1.86 13.74 11.48
CA ARG A 247 3.06 13.65 10.62
C ARG A 247 3.24 14.89 9.75
N PRO A 248 4.48 15.41 9.59
CA PRO A 248 4.77 16.44 8.60
C PRO A 248 4.33 16.02 7.18
N GLY A 249 3.78 16.95 6.41
CA GLY A 249 3.25 16.68 5.07
C GLY A 249 1.86 16.05 5.04
N TRP A 250 1.21 15.89 6.19
CA TRP A 250 -0.14 15.35 6.33
C TRP A 250 -1.08 16.30 7.07
N LEU A 251 -2.33 16.33 6.61
CA LEU A 251 -3.46 16.78 7.40
C LEU A 251 -4.08 15.55 8.10
N THR A 252 -4.11 15.56 9.42
CA THR A 252 -4.66 14.45 10.23
C THR A 252 -6.01 14.85 10.83
N ILE A 253 -7.08 14.12 10.55
CA ILE A 253 -8.42 14.43 11.05
C ILE A 253 -8.97 13.19 11.75
N GLY A 254 -9.46 13.36 12.97
CA GLY A 254 -10.06 12.24 13.69
C GLY A 254 -10.56 12.59 15.09
N PRO A 255 -11.46 11.77 15.65
CA PRO A 255 -12.02 11.99 16.97
C PRO A 255 -11.00 11.74 18.09
N GLY A 256 -9.96 10.94 17.82
CA GLY A 256 -8.92 10.55 18.79
C GLY A 256 -7.77 11.56 18.94
N LEU A 257 -7.86 12.74 18.34
CA LEU A 257 -6.93 13.85 18.55
C LEU A 257 -7.27 14.58 19.86
N THR A 258 -6.28 15.15 20.54
CA THR A 258 -6.52 15.92 21.79
C THR A 258 -6.67 17.43 21.57
N SER A 259 -6.28 17.94 20.40
CA SER A 259 -6.35 19.36 20.06
C SER A 259 -6.44 19.56 18.54
N SER A 260 -6.53 20.82 18.10
CA SER A 260 -6.60 21.19 16.68
C SER A 260 -5.68 22.38 16.41
N ASN A 261 -4.99 22.35 15.25
CA ASN A 261 -4.24 23.50 14.72
C ASN A 261 -4.55 23.77 13.23
N PHE A 262 -5.48 23.02 12.64
CA PHE A 262 -5.83 23.16 11.23
C PHE A 262 -6.51 24.50 10.95
N ASP A 263 -5.90 25.26 10.05
CA ASP A 263 -6.47 26.46 9.46
C ASP A 263 -6.62 26.23 7.93
N PRO A 264 -7.85 26.28 7.39
CA PRO A 264 -8.12 26.02 5.97
C PRO A 264 -7.32 26.91 5.01
N ASP A 265 -7.22 28.21 5.31
CA ASP A 265 -6.60 29.20 4.44
C ASP A 265 -5.08 29.05 4.48
N VAL A 266 -4.50 28.83 5.66
CA VAL A 266 -3.07 28.55 5.81
C VAL A 266 -2.71 27.25 5.11
N TYR A 267 -3.51 26.19 5.25
CA TYR A 267 -3.26 24.90 4.59
C TYR A 267 -3.29 25.05 3.06
N ALA A 268 -4.32 25.70 2.52
CA ALA A 268 -4.42 25.98 1.09
C ALA A 268 -3.25 26.85 0.58
N GLY A 269 -2.79 27.79 1.42
CA GLY A 269 -1.65 28.67 1.15
C GLY A 269 -0.37 27.93 0.77
N TYR A 270 -0.08 26.77 1.37
CA TYR A 270 1.11 25.97 1.06
C TYR A 270 1.19 25.43 -0.38
N PHE A 271 0.06 25.44 -1.09
CA PHE A 271 -0.06 24.88 -2.44
C PHE A 271 -0.42 25.95 -3.49
N SER A 272 -0.62 27.21 -3.05
CA SER A 272 -1.10 28.32 -3.88
C SER A 272 -0.12 28.74 -5.00
N ASN A 273 1.18 28.49 -4.81
CA ASN A 273 2.21 28.77 -5.81
C ASN A 273 2.24 27.76 -6.98
N GLY A 274 1.32 26.80 -7.02
CA GLY A 274 1.22 25.77 -8.04
C GLY A 274 2.14 24.56 -7.83
N GLN A 275 3.00 24.56 -6.81
CA GLN A 275 3.84 23.41 -6.45
C GLN A 275 3.05 22.37 -5.64
N ILE A 276 2.15 21.66 -6.32
CA ILE A 276 1.31 20.63 -5.72
C ILE A 276 2.01 19.26 -5.62
N THR A 277 3.16 19.10 -6.27
CA THR A 277 4.01 17.91 -6.17
C THR A 277 5.37 18.24 -5.57
N THR A 278 6.06 17.22 -5.06
CA THR A 278 7.44 17.35 -4.52
C THR A 278 8.47 17.69 -5.59
N GLY A 279 8.13 17.57 -6.88
CA GLY A 279 9.11 17.48 -7.95
C GLY A 279 9.96 16.19 -7.84
N CYS A 280 11.05 16.15 -8.58
CA CYS A 280 12.00 15.04 -8.58
C CYS A 280 13.41 15.57 -8.92
N THR A 281 14.44 15.07 -8.25
CA THR A 281 15.84 15.42 -8.58
C THR A 281 16.35 14.53 -9.70
N GLU A 282 17.34 15.00 -10.46
CA GLU A 282 17.98 14.19 -11.53
C GLU A 282 18.56 12.88 -10.99
N ARG A 283 19.07 12.88 -9.76
CA ARG A 283 19.63 11.69 -9.12
C ARG A 283 18.55 10.67 -8.77
N ILE A 284 17.41 11.10 -8.23
CA ILE A 284 16.26 10.22 -7.99
C ILE A 284 15.74 9.68 -9.33
N GLU A 285 15.63 10.52 -10.35
CA GLU A 285 15.27 10.10 -11.70
C GLU A 285 16.22 9.03 -12.24
N ALA A 286 17.53 9.16 -12.04
CA ALA A 286 18.51 8.19 -12.53
C ALA A 286 18.43 6.83 -11.82
N LEU A 287 18.04 6.82 -10.53
CA LEU A 287 18.03 5.62 -9.70
C LEU A 287 16.68 4.89 -9.68
N ARG A 288 15.55 5.60 -9.84
CA ARG A 288 14.23 5.01 -9.69
C ARG A 288 13.92 3.98 -10.79
N PRO A 289 13.12 2.93 -10.50
CA PRO A 289 12.68 1.99 -11.51
C PRO A 289 11.88 2.67 -12.63
N LYS A 290 12.19 2.32 -13.87
CA LYS A 290 11.52 2.83 -15.09
C LYS A 290 11.32 1.72 -16.11
N SER A 291 10.26 1.83 -16.90
CA SER A 291 10.03 0.94 -18.03
C SER A 291 11.20 1.03 -19.02
N PRO A 292 11.66 -0.09 -19.59
CA PRO A 292 12.65 -0.07 -20.67
C PRO A 292 12.16 0.78 -21.86
N PRO A 293 13.08 1.42 -22.61
CA PRO A 293 12.71 2.10 -23.85
C PRO A 293 11.98 1.15 -24.80
N PRO A 294 10.94 1.61 -25.52
CA PRO A 294 10.30 0.80 -26.55
C PRO A 294 11.34 0.29 -27.54
N LYS A 295 11.35 -1.02 -27.84
CA LYS A 295 12.19 -1.55 -28.93
C LYS A 295 11.78 -0.84 -30.22
N VAL A 296 12.68 0.00 -30.76
CA VAL A 296 12.51 0.58 -32.09
C VAL A 296 12.42 -0.58 -33.07
N LYS A 297 11.25 -0.80 -33.67
CA LYS A 297 11.08 -1.77 -34.76
C LYS A 297 11.90 -1.27 -35.95
N GLY A 298 13.12 -1.78 -36.08
CA GLY A 298 13.91 -1.91 -37.30
C GLY A 298 13.96 -0.71 -38.24
N GLY A 299 14.96 0.15 -38.06
CA GLY A 299 15.60 0.81 -39.20
C GLY A 299 16.46 -0.20 -39.98
N PRO A 300 16.61 -0.07 -41.31
CA PRO A 300 17.26 -1.08 -42.13
C PRO A 300 18.78 -1.00 -41.96
N GLY A 301 19.39 -1.94 -41.24
CA GLY A 301 20.84 -2.02 -41.18
C GLY A 301 21.33 -3.11 -40.25
N GLY A 302 21.94 -4.16 -40.82
CA GLY A 302 22.65 -5.18 -40.05
C GLY A 302 22.34 -6.63 -40.43
N ARG A 303 22.29 -6.95 -41.73
CA ARG A 303 22.45 -8.36 -42.16
C ARG A 303 23.91 -8.78 -41.86
N GLY A 304 24.10 -9.38 -40.70
CA GLY A 304 25.31 -10.16 -40.40
C GLY A 304 25.36 -11.37 -41.33
N ARG A 305 26.36 -11.38 -42.22
CA ARG A 305 26.80 -12.54 -43.00
C ARG A 305 27.26 -13.64 -42.04
N GLY A 306 26.83 -14.88 -42.30
CA GLY A 306 27.47 -16.06 -41.71
C GLY A 306 26.72 -17.35 -42.02
N GLY A 307 27.28 -18.17 -42.92
CA GLY A 307 27.00 -19.60 -42.99
C GLY A 307 26.09 -20.05 -44.15
N GLY A 308 26.66 -20.17 -45.35
CA GLY A 308 26.13 -21.05 -46.38
C GLY A 308 26.72 -22.45 -46.22
N ILE A 309 25.89 -23.47 -46.01
CA ILE A 309 26.13 -24.86 -46.44
C ILE A 309 24.79 -25.42 -46.98
N THR A 310 24.95 -26.22 -48.02
CA THR A 310 24.03 -26.66 -49.08
C THR A 310 22.99 -27.73 -48.71
N SER A 311 21.81 -27.58 -49.32
CA SER A 311 20.97 -28.59 -50.03
C SER A 311 20.71 -29.99 -49.44
N ARG A 312 19.42 -30.25 -49.15
CA ARG A 312 18.58 -31.39 -49.60
C ARG A 312 17.16 -31.11 -49.07
N GLY A 313 16.16 -30.78 -49.88
CA GLY A 313 15.49 -31.68 -50.82
C GLY A 313 14.24 -32.26 -50.14
N GLY A 314 13.06 -31.69 -50.38
CA GLY A 314 11.81 -32.14 -49.75
C GLY A 314 10.60 -31.29 -50.12
N ASN A 315 10.10 -31.50 -51.33
CA ASN A 315 8.95 -30.86 -51.94
C ASN A 315 7.65 -31.47 -51.38
N PHE A 316 6.80 -30.74 -50.67
CA PHE A 316 5.37 -31.09 -50.53
C PHE A 316 4.49 -29.84 -50.43
N THR A 317 3.73 -29.64 -51.50
CA THR A 317 2.56 -28.78 -51.60
C THR A 317 1.29 -29.61 -51.35
N ARG A 318 0.21 -28.90 -50.98
CA ARG A 318 -1.21 -29.29 -50.79
C ARG A 318 -1.61 -29.50 -49.32
N GLY A 319 -2.74 -28.97 -48.84
CA GLY A 319 -3.81 -28.29 -49.55
C GLY A 319 -4.81 -27.63 -48.60
N ARG A 320 -5.51 -26.64 -49.13
CA ARG A 320 -6.75 -26.07 -48.59
C ARG A 320 -7.81 -27.18 -48.52
N GLY A 321 -8.42 -27.34 -47.35
CA GLY A 321 -9.68 -28.04 -47.17
C GLY A 321 -10.67 -27.11 -46.47
N ARG A 322 -11.75 -26.76 -47.18
CA ARG A 322 -12.91 -25.99 -46.71
C ARG A 322 -14.11 -26.95 -46.74
N ALA A 323 -15.10 -26.66 -45.90
CA ALA A 323 -16.43 -27.29 -45.76
C ALA A 323 -16.45 -28.50 -44.80
N ARG A 324 -17.46 -28.69 -43.95
CA ARG A 324 -18.80 -28.09 -43.82
C ARG A 324 -19.07 -27.72 -42.37
#